data_AF-A0A959EYT5-F1
#
_entry.id   AF-A0A959EYT5-F1
#
_cell.length_a   1.000
_cell.length_b   1.000
_cell.length_c   1.000
_cell.angle_alpha   90.00
_cell.angle_beta   90.00
_cell.angle_gamma   90.00
#
_symmetry.space_group_name_H-M   'P 1'
#
loop_
_entity.id
_entity.type
_entity.pdbx_description
1 polymer ?
#
loop_
_entity_poly.entity_id
_entity_poly.type
_entity_poly.pdbx_seq_one_letter_code
_entity_poly.pdbx_strand_id
1 'polypeptide(L)'
;MKKTYSLLTAILLFAAGLTAQDHFVTASGFSFTPQNLTINLGETVQWDNSSGIHNVNGSQATYPGNPEGFFSGSPANAPWSFSHTFNTPGVYNYQCDQHVGLGMTGTITVMGGGGASDLVLTAVFDGPLTGGLPKGIEIYVINDIPDLSIYGVGSANNGQGTDGEEFTFPAVAATAGDYLYITQDSAGFADYFGFNADYPDPAGNSVNINGDDAIELFMNGSVVDIFGDINVDGTGTAWEYMDGWAYRVNGTGPDGSTFVQNNWLYSGIDVLDNSTTNGNASLPIPIGTYSTTPGQ
;
A
#
# COMPACT_ATOMS: atom_id res chain seq x y z
N MET A 1 -25.00 30.89 50.89
CA MET A 1 -24.48 29.60 50.38
C MET A 1 -23.70 29.87 49.09
N LYS A 2 -22.36 30.01 49.17
CA LYS A 2 -21.50 30.18 47.99
C LYS A 2 -21.08 28.79 47.54
N LYS A 3 -21.50 28.37 46.34
CA LYS A 3 -21.06 27.10 45.74
C LYS A 3 -19.68 27.32 45.13
N THR A 4 -18.66 26.73 45.72
CA THR A 4 -17.31 26.63 45.15
C THR A 4 -17.30 25.48 44.14
N TYR A 5 -17.01 25.79 42.89
CA TYR A 5 -16.76 24.79 41.85
C TYR A 5 -15.25 24.52 41.83
N SER A 6 -14.83 23.33 42.25
CA SER A 6 -13.46 22.87 42.06
C SER A 6 -13.26 22.51 40.60
N LEU A 7 -12.39 23.25 39.91
CA LEU A 7 -11.90 22.91 38.59
C LEU A 7 -10.88 21.75 38.76
N LEU A 8 -11.25 20.53 38.37
CA LEU A 8 -10.28 19.45 38.22
C LEU A 8 -9.55 19.66 36.87
N THR A 9 -8.30 20.08 36.93
CA THR A 9 -7.40 20.05 35.77
C THR A 9 -6.99 18.61 35.52
N ALA A 10 -7.53 17.99 34.47
CA ALA A 10 -7.02 16.72 33.98
C ALA A 10 -5.64 16.97 33.34
N ILE A 11 -4.58 16.52 34.00
CA ILE A 11 -3.24 16.47 33.40
C ILE A 11 -3.26 15.26 32.45
N LEU A 12 -3.41 15.51 31.14
CA LEU A 12 -3.08 14.50 30.15
C LEU A 12 -1.56 14.29 30.20
N LEU A 13 -1.13 13.19 30.81
CA LEU A 13 0.20 12.65 30.55
C LEU A 13 0.17 12.09 29.13
N PHE A 14 0.82 12.78 28.19
CA PHE A 14 1.31 12.13 26.98
C PHE A 14 2.42 11.16 27.42
N ALA A 15 2.09 9.88 27.51
CA ALA A 15 3.12 8.85 27.44
C ALA A 15 3.66 8.91 26.02
N ALA A 16 4.89 9.40 25.85
CA ALA A 16 5.64 9.14 24.62
C ALA A 16 5.76 7.62 24.52
N GLY A 17 4.98 7.01 23.63
CA GLY A 17 5.16 5.62 23.27
C GLY A 17 6.59 5.49 22.77
N LEU A 18 7.41 4.69 23.44
CA LEU A 18 8.63 4.17 22.85
C LEU A 18 8.15 3.33 21.66
N THR A 19 8.24 3.88 20.45
CA THR A 19 8.11 3.04 19.26
C THR A 19 9.24 2.02 19.33
N ALA A 20 8.88 0.74 19.28
CA ALA A 20 9.87 -0.31 19.09
C ALA A 20 10.64 0.00 17.80
N GLN A 21 11.93 -0.31 17.78
CA GLN A 21 12.73 -0.15 16.57
C GLN A 21 12.37 -1.28 15.62
N ASP A 22 12.16 -0.94 14.34
CA ASP A 22 11.65 -1.88 13.35
C ASP A 22 12.79 -2.77 12.82
N HIS A 23 14.01 -2.22 12.69
CA HIS A 23 15.15 -2.92 12.12
C HIS A 23 16.47 -2.64 12.86
N PHE A 24 17.35 -3.65 12.90
CA PHE A 24 18.67 -3.56 13.55
C PHE A 24 19.79 -3.87 12.56
N VAL A 25 20.86 -3.07 12.61
CA VAL A 25 22.09 -3.24 11.83
C VAL A 25 23.29 -3.25 12.77
N THR A 26 24.12 -4.28 12.71
CA THR A 26 25.37 -4.36 13.48
C THR A 26 26.54 -3.86 12.64
N ALA A 27 27.32 -2.91 13.18
CA ALA A 27 28.64 -2.54 12.68
C ALA A 27 29.71 -3.42 13.36
N SER A 28 30.43 -4.22 12.57
CA SER A 28 31.50 -5.09 13.07
C SER A 28 32.53 -5.40 11.99
N GLY A 29 33.80 -5.47 12.36
CA GLY A 29 34.89 -5.74 11.42
C GLY A 29 34.99 -4.66 10.35
N PHE A 30 34.64 -4.99 9.10
CA PHE A 30 34.59 -4.04 7.98
C PHE A 30 33.22 -4.05 7.29
N SER A 31 32.15 -4.44 8.00
CA SER A 31 30.82 -4.63 7.41
C SER A 31 29.69 -4.14 8.31
N PHE A 32 28.57 -3.80 7.66
CA PHE A 32 27.27 -3.67 8.29
C PHE A 32 26.47 -4.98 8.08
N THR A 33 25.79 -5.46 9.12
CA THR A 33 24.99 -6.70 9.06
C THR A 33 23.59 -6.48 9.64
N PRO A 34 22.51 -6.55 8.84
CA PRO A 34 22.53 -6.69 7.38
C PRO A 34 23.17 -5.48 6.70
N GLN A 35 23.75 -5.72 5.51
CA GLN A 35 24.39 -4.67 4.73
C GLN A 35 23.37 -3.77 4.04
N ASN A 36 22.28 -4.38 3.56
CA ASN A 36 21.21 -3.70 2.85
C ASN A 36 19.88 -4.05 3.52
N LEU A 37 18.98 -3.08 3.60
CA LEU A 37 17.61 -3.25 4.06
C LEU A 37 16.63 -2.66 3.04
N THR A 38 15.45 -3.27 2.96
CA THR A 38 14.26 -2.65 2.39
C THR A 38 13.29 -2.43 3.54
N ILE A 39 12.81 -1.20 3.71
CA ILE A 39 11.95 -0.77 4.82
C ILE A 39 10.79 0.05 4.29
N ASN A 40 9.75 0.20 5.11
CA ASN A 40 8.62 1.06 4.80
C ASN A 40 8.90 2.51 5.24
N LEU A 41 8.20 3.46 4.60
CA LEU A 41 8.22 4.86 5.00
C LEU A 41 7.81 5.01 6.48
N GLY A 42 8.58 5.77 7.26
CA GLY A 42 8.34 6.00 8.68
C GLY A 42 8.96 4.94 9.60
N GLU A 43 9.52 3.86 9.07
CA GLU A 43 10.24 2.88 9.89
C GLU A 43 11.60 3.42 10.37
N THR A 44 12.03 2.89 11.51
CA THR A 44 13.28 3.28 12.17
C THR A 44 14.31 2.17 12.11
N VAL A 45 15.52 2.50 11.65
CA VAL A 45 16.67 1.60 11.68
C VAL A 45 17.60 2.01 12.83
N GLN A 46 17.99 1.06 13.67
CA GLN A 46 19.07 1.24 14.64
C GLN A 46 20.34 0.55 14.17
N TRP A 47 21.46 1.28 14.20
CA TRP A 47 22.80 0.75 14.08
C TRP A 47 23.45 0.61 15.45
N ASP A 48 24.06 -0.55 15.69
CA ASP A 48 24.80 -0.86 16.90
C ASP A 48 26.25 -1.19 16.58
N ASN A 49 27.18 -0.56 17.30
CA ASN A 49 28.60 -0.92 17.25
C ASN A 49 29.03 -1.54 18.58
N SER A 50 29.35 -2.83 18.56
CA SER A 50 29.82 -3.56 19.73
C SER A 50 31.35 -3.59 19.88
N SER A 51 32.11 -3.30 18.81
CA SER A 51 33.58 -3.33 18.83
C SER A 51 34.19 -2.59 17.64
N GLY A 52 35.36 -1.97 17.81
CA GLY A 52 36.07 -1.29 16.72
C GLY A 52 35.67 0.19 16.59
N ILE A 53 36.27 0.87 15.60
CA ILE A 53 36.05 2.29 15.33
C ILE A 53 35.13 2.41 14.12
N HIS A 54 33.90 2.86 14.35
CA HIS A 54 32.87 2.92 13.31
C HIS A 54 32.04 4.20 13.41
N ASN A 55 31.36 4.54 12.31
CA ASN A 55 30.23 5.46 12.27
C ASN A 55 29.25 5.04 11.15
N VAL A 56 28.12 5.74 11.08
CA VAL A 56 27.13 5.66 10.00
C VAL A 56 27.03 7.03 9.36
N ASN A 57 27.45 7.13 8.10
CA ASN A 57 27.38 8.36 7.32
C ASN A 57 26.56 8.14 6.05
N GLY A 58 25.29 8.54 6.11
CA GLY A 58 24.38 8.68 4.98
C GLY A 58 24.04 10.15 4.71
N SER A 59 24.91 11.08 5.10
CA SER A 59 24.66 12.52 4.96
C SER A 59 24.62 12.93 3.48
N GLN A 60 23.82 13.95 3.14
CA GLN A 60 23.77 14.49 1.77
C GLN A 60 25.08 15.18 1.34
N ALA A 61 25.98 15.48 2.28
CA ALA A 61 27.33 15.95 1.93
C ALA A 61 28.18 14.82 1.32
N THR A 62 28.02 13.59 1.82
CA THR A 62 28.72 12.39 1.32
C THR A 62 27.95 11.73 0.18
N TYR A 63 26.62 11.70 0.26
CA TYR A 63 25.71 11.13 -0.74
C TYR A 63 24.65 12.16 -1.16
N PRO A 64 24.97 13.08 -2.08
CA PRO A 64 24.04 14.12 -2.52
C PRO A 64 22.73 13.61 -3.15
N GLY A 65 22.70 12.34 -3.56
CA GLY A 65 21.51 11.68 -4.10
C GLY A 65 20.58 11.05 -3.05
N ASN A 66 20.97 11.03 -1.76
CA ASN A 66 20.08 10.54 -0.71
C ASN A 66 18.89 11.50 -0.53
N PRO A 67 17.64 11.01 -0.39
CA PRO A 67 16.48 11.88 -0.23
C PRO A 67 16.53 12.79 1.02
N GLU A 68 17.03 12.27 2.14
CA GLU A 68 17.38 13.02 3.36
C GLU A 68 18.74 12.53 3.91
N GLY A 69 19.37 13.33 4.77
CA GLY A 69 20.68 13.02 5.35
C GLY A 69 20.61 12.48 6.77
N PHE A 70 21.43 11.47 7.08
CA PHE A 70 21.60 10.95 8.44
C PHE A 70 23.08 10.71 8.75
N PHE A 71 23.48 11.00 9.99
CA PHE A 71 24.89 10.94 10.40
C PHE A 71 25.02 10.69 11.89
N SER A 72 25.73 9.62 12.26
CA SER A 72 25.96 9.26 13.67
C SER A 72 27.11 10.03 14.33
N GLY A 73 27.81 10.90 13.58
CA GLY A 73 29.03 11.58 14.02
C GLY A 73 30.31 10.99 13.42
N SER A 74 31.46 11.53 13.81
CA SER A 74 32.78 11.02 13.39
C SER A 74 33.02 9.58 13.87
N PRO A 75 33.87 8.79 13.20
CA PRO A 75 34.21 7.43 13.63
C PRO A 75 34.62 7.37 15.10
N ALA A 76 33.92 6.53 15.86
CA ALA A 76 34.10 6.41 17.31
C ALA A 76 34.28 4.95 17.73
N ASN A 77 35.09 4.74 18.77
CA ASN A 77 35.23 3.43 19.40
C ASN A 77 33.88 2.96 19.98
N ALA A 78 33.62 1.67 19.90
CA ALA A 78 32.51 1.02 20.59
C ALA A 78 32.57 1.20 22.13
N PRO A 79 31.42 1.08 22.85
CA PRO A 79 30.08 0.81 22.32
C PRO A 79 29.27 2.09 22.01
N TRP A 80 28.40 2.01 21.01
CA TRP A 80 27.39 3.04 20.74
C TRP A 80 26.21 2.47 19.94
N SER A 81 25.09 3.18 20.00
CA SER A 81 23.90 2.96 19.19
C SER A 81 23.48 4.27 18.52
N PHE A 82 22.97 4.20 17.29
CA PHE A 82 22.45 5.34 16.54
C PHE A 82 21.18 4.90 15.81
N SER A 83 20.10 5.69 15.86
CA SER A 83 18.86 5.39 15.16
C SER A 83 18.46 6.53 14.25
N HIS A 84 17.83 6.19 13.12
CA HIS A 84 17.25 7.16 12.19
C HIS A 84 15.91 6.65 11.67
N THR A 85 14.91 7.53 11.67
CA THR A 85 13.58 7.28 11.10
C THR A 85 13.53 7.86 9.70
N PHE A 86 13.15 7.03 8.72
CA PHE A 86 13.20 7.41 7.32
C PHE A 86 11.86 7.95 6.85
N ASN A 87 11.78 9.25 6.54
CA ASN A 87 10.52 9.93 6.22
C ASN A 87 10.36 10.30 4.75
N THR A 88 11.34 9.96 3.92
CA THR A 88 11.28 10.20 2.47
C THR A 88 11.53 8.91 1.71
N PRO A 89 10.71 8.55 0.72
CA PRO A 89 10.96 7.41 -0.14
C PRO A 89 12.27 7.51 -0.92
N GLY A 90 12.87 6.37 -1.23
CA GLY A 90 14.02 6.27 -2.13
C GLY A 90 15.15 5.42 -1.58
N VAL A 91 16.27 5.41 -2.31
CA VAL A 91 17.46 4.65 -1.95
C VAL A 91 18.44 5.54 -1.22
N TYR A 92 18.84 5.11 -0.03
CA TYR A 92 19.82 5.77 0.82
C TYR A 92 21.09 4.95 0.86
N ASN A 93 22.18 5.55 0.41
CA ASN A 93 23.51 4.97 0.57
C ASN A 93 24.13 5.46 1.87
N TYR A 94 24.88 4.60 2.56
CA TYR A 94 25.64 4.98 3.73
C TYR A 94 26.97 4.23 3.81
N GLN A 95 27.91 4.79 4.57
CA GLN A 95 29.24 4.23 4.78
C GLN A 95 29.72 4.38 6.22
N CYS A 96 30.77 3.64 6.56
CA CYS A 96 31.69 4.03 7.63
C CYS A 96 32.87 4.80 7.01
N ASP A 97 33.09 6.04 7.43
CA ASP A 97 34.08 6.93 6.80
C ASP A 97 35.51 6.38 6.86
N GLN A 98 35.87 5.70 7.96
CA GLN A 98 37.20 5.12 8.12
C GLN A 98 37.41 3.86 7.26
N HIS A 99 36.35 3.11 6.97
CA HIS A 99 36.42 1.78 6.34
C HIS A 99 35.75 1.70 4.96
N VAL A 100 35.34 2.83 4.39
CA VAL A 100 34.75 2.88 3.04
C VAL A 100 35.68 2.29 1.98
N GLY A 101 37.00 2.53 2.09
CA GLY A 101 38.00 1.97 1.16
C GLY A 101 38.14 0.44 1.23
N LEU A 102 37.57 -0.19 2.25
CA LEU A 102 37.49 -1.65 2.43
C LEU A 102 36.09 -2.21 2.08
N GLY A 103 35.17 -1.36 1.61
CA GLY A 103 33.81 -1.75 1.22
C GLY A 103 32.78 -1.71 2.34
N MET A 104 33.06 -1.03 3.47
CA MET A 104 32.09 -0.87 4.56
C MET A 104 31.01 0.15 4.21
N THR A 105 30.13 -0.23 3.29
CA THR A 105 28.99 0.53 2.78
C THR A 105 27.71 -0.28 2.91
N GLY A 106 26.55 0.37 2.86
CA GLY A 106 25.25 -0.29 2.85
C GLY A 106 24.18 0.57 2.18
N THR A 107 23.01 -0.03 1.94
CA THR A 107 21.85 0.68 1.39
C THR A 107 20.60 0.47 2.23
N ILE A 108 19.82 1.53 2.44
CA ILE A 108 18.43 1.44 2.92
C ILE A 108 17.54 1.84 1.75
N THR A 109 16.70 0.92 1.27
CA THR A 109 15.65 1.21 0.31
C THR A 109 14.38 1.49 1.10
N VAL A 110 13.96 2.75 1.13
CA VAL A 110 12.70 3.18 1.72
C VAL A 110 11.66 3.15 0.63
N MET A 111 10.72 2.22 0.74
CA MET A 111 9.63 2.15 -0.22
C MET A 111 8.79 3.43 -0.11
N GLY A 112 8.46 4.01 -1.26
CA GLY A 112 7.50 5.11 -1.32
C GLY A 112 6.13 4.66 -0.90
N GLY A 113 5.43 5.50 -0.14
CA GLY A 113 4.26 5.12 0.65
C GLY A 113 3.25 4.31 -0.16
N GLY A 114 3.37 2.98 -0.11
CA GLY A 114 2.53 2.20 0.77
C GLY A 114 3.00 2.44 2.21
N GLY A 115 2.19 3.13 3.01
CA GLY A 115 2.12 2.68 4.40
C GLY A 115 1.74 1.19 4.39
N ALA A 116 1.68 0.54 5.54
CA ALA A 116 0.65 -0.49 5.62
C ALA A 116 -0.66 0.24 5.28
N SER A 117 -1.10 0.15 4.03
CA SER A 117 -2.37 0.73 3.66
C SER A 117 -3.38 -0.08 4.43
N ASP A 118 -4.20 0.60 5.21
CA ASP A 118 -5.28 -0.03 5.92
C ASP A 118 -6.39 -0.48 4.95
N LEU A 119 -6.24 -0.20 3.64
CA LEU A 119 -7.03 -0.73 2.53
C LEU A 119 -6.17 -1.56 1.57
N VAL A 120 -6.76 -2.59 0.97
CA VAL A 120 -6.14 -3.38 -0.11
C VAL A 120 -7.19 -3.68 -1.19
N LEU A 121 -6.82 -3.54 -2.47
CA LEU A 121 -7.70 -3.91 -3.59
C LEU A 121 -7.84 -5.43 -3.60
N THR A 122 -9.05 -5.97 -3.60
CA THR A 122 -9.28 -7.42 -3.55
C THR A 122 -10.00 -7.98 -4.76
N ALA A 123 -10.79 -7.18 -5.48
CA ALA A 123 -11.38 -7.60 -6.73
C ALA A 123 -11.48 -6.46 -7.74
N VAL A 124 -11.36 -6.81 -9.01
CA VAL A 124 -11.71 -5.95 -10.16
C VAL A 124 -12.58 -6.80 -11.08
N PHE A 125 -13.73 -6.29 -11.50
CA PHE A 125 -14.68 -7.03 -12.33
C PHE A 125 -15.33 -6.15 -13.38
N ASP A 126 -15.52 -6.75 -14.55
CA ASP A 126 -16.14 -6.15 -15.72
C ASP A 126 -17.10 -7.17 -16.34
N GLY A 127 -18.39 -6.84 -16.37
CA GLY A 127 -19.46 -7.73 -16.82
C GLY A 127 -19.85 -7.51 -18.28
N PRO A 128 -20.55 -8.50 -18.89
CA PRO A 128 -20.78 -8.58 -20.33
C PRO A 128 -21.54 -7.36 -20.88
N LEU A 129 -20.94 -6.65 -21.84
CA LEU A 129 -21.56 -5.46 -22.45
C LEU A 129 -22.72 -5.85 -23.40
N THR A 130 -23.87 -5.17 -23.47
CA THR A 130 -24.14 -3.72 -23.41
C THR A 130 -24.94 -3.31 -22.17
N GLY A 131 -24.33 -2.50 -21.30
CA GLY A 131 -24.88 -2.06 -20.01
C GLY A 131 -23.84 -2.13 -18.87
N GLY A 132 -22.85 -3.01 -19.00
CA GLY A 132 -21.64 -3.05 -18.15
C GLY A 132 -21.90 -3.53 -16.73
N LEU A 133 -22.67 -4.60 -16.57
CA LEU A 133 -23.13 -5.05 -15.26
C LEU A 133 -22.63 -6.47 -14.92
N PRO A 134 -21.92 -6.65 -13.79
CA PRO A 134 -21.44 -5.63 -12.87
C PRO A 134 -20.13 -5.01 -13.38
N LYS A 135 -19.88 -3.74 -13.07
CA LYS A 135 -18.56 -3.12 -13.21
C LYS A 135 -18.17 -2.46 -11.90
N GLY A 136 -16.95 -2.73 -11.45
CA GLY A 136 -16.48 -2.18 -10.18
C GLY A 136 -15.31 -2.91 -9.57
N ILE A 137 -15.06 -2.56 -8.32
CA ILE A 137 -13.98 -3.11 -7.51
C ILE A 137 -14.46 -3.45 -6.10
N GLU A 138 -13.75 -4.38 -5.48
CA GLU A 138 -13.84 -4.70 -4.06
C GLU A 138 -12.54 -4.29 -3.36
N ILE A 139 -12.66 -3.71 -2.17
CA ILE A 139 -11.55 -3.30 -1.32
C ILE A 139 -11.75 -3.87 0.08
N TYR A 140 -10.71 -4.45 0.66
CA TYR A 140 -10.74 -4.96 2.03
C TYR A 140 -10.08 -4.00 3.01
N VAL A 141 -10.70 -3.83 4.18
CA VAL A 141 -10.19 -3.00 5.28
C VAL A 141 -9.31 -3.85 6.21
N ILE A 142 -8.00 -3.64 6.19
CA ILE A 142 -7.02 -4.37 6.99
C ILE A 142 -7.07 -3.96 8.47
N ASN A 143 -7.12 -2.65 8.75
CA ASN A 143 -7.19 -2.09 10.10
C ASN A 143 -8.29 -1.04 10.20
N ASP A 144 -8.73 -0.69 11.41
CA ASP A 144 -9.73 0.37 11.61
C ASP A 144 -9.23 1.72 11.07
N ILE A 145 -10.01 2.35 10.20
CA ILE A 145 -9.69 3.64 9.58
C ILE A 145 -10.63 4.71 10.16
N PRO A 146 -10.11 5.73 10.87
CA PRO A 146 -10.95 6.79 11.43
C PRO A 146 -11.60 7.71 10.39
N ASP A 147 -10.96 7.87 9.23
CA ASP A 147 -11.37 8.77 8.17
C ASP A 147 -10.89 8.26 6.81
N LEU A 148 -11.81 7.73 6.00
CA LEU A 148 -11.55 7.22 4.67
C LEU A 148 -11.21 8.32 3.65
N SER A 149 -11.46 9.61 3.93
CA SER A 149 -11.22 10.68 2.95
C SER A 149 -9.74 10.91 2.61
N ILE A 150 -8.84 10.22 3.29
CA ILE A 150 -7.43 10.13 2.91
C ILE A 150 -7.18 9.15 1.77
N TYR A 151 -8.16 8.32 1.39
CA TYR A 151 -8.08 7.33 0.34
C TYR A 151 -8.84 7.76 -0.91
N GLY A 152 -8.41 7.21 -2.05
CA GLY A 152 -9.11 7.34 -3.31
C GLY A 152 -8.73 6.26 -4.30
N VAL A 153 -9.40 6.23 -5.45
CA VAL A 153 -9.22 5.24 -6.51
C VAL A 153 -9.12 5.95 -7.85
N GLY A 154 -8.26 5.44 -8.72
CA GLY A 154 -8.18 5.83 -10.12
C GLY A 154 -8.01 4.60 -11.01
N SER A 155 -8.34 4.75 -12.28
CA SER A 155 -8.08 3.79 -13.34
C SER A 155 -7.06 4.37 -14.31
N ALA A 156 -6.19 3.50 -14.84
CA ALA A 156 -5.27 3.87 -15.92
C ALA A 156 -5.74 3.16 -17.19
N ASN A 157 -6.42 3.93 -18.04
CA ASN A 157 -7.08 3.36 -19.20
C ASN A 157 -6.11 3.06 -20.33
N ASN A 158 -6.21 1.86 -20.92
CA ASN A 158 -5.50 1.47 -22.15
C ASN A 158 -3.98 1.74 -22.11
N GLY A 159 -3.35 1.50 -20.94
CA GLY A 159 -1.91 1.59 -20.76
C GLY A 159 -1.29 2.98 -20.91
N GLN A 160 -2.05 4.07 -20.70
CA GLN A 160 -1.56 5.44 -20.87
C GLN A 160 -0.81 6.02 -19.65
N GLY A 161 -0.64 5.23 -18.59
CA GLY A 161 -0.14 5.67 -17.29
C GLY A 161 -1.27 6.15 -16.38
N THR A 162 -0.89 6.58 -15.17
CA THR A 162 -1.85 7.07 -14.16
C THR A 162 -2.56 8.35 -14.62
N ASP A 163 -3.89 8.38 -14.49
CA ASP A 163 -4.72 9.58 -14.63
C ASP A 163 -4.95 10.29 -13.27
N GLY A 164 -4.37 9.72 -12.20
CA GLY A 164 -4.49 10.20 -10.83
C GLY A 164 -5.74 9.68 -10.12
N GLU A 165 -6.06 10.29 -8.99
CA GLU A 165 -7.24 9.94 -8.19
C GLU A 165 -8.52 10.46 -8.86
N GLU A 166 -9.45 9.56 -9.18
CA GLU A 166 -10.70 9.84 -9.89
C GLU A 166 -11.93 9.78 -8.97
N PHE A 167 -11.83 9.01 -7.88
CA PHE A 167 -12.79 8.92 -6.80
C PHE A 167 -12.09 9.12 -5.46
N THR A 168 -12.60 10.03 -4.63
CA THR A 168 -12.16 10.20 -3.23
C THR A 168 -13.24 9.67 -2.30
N PHE A 169 -12.88 8.85 -1.33
CA PHE A 169 -13.85 8.38 -0.33
C PHE A 169 -14.39 9.55 0.52
N PRO A 170 -15.64 9.45 1.03
CA PRO A 170 -16.17 10.46 1.94
C PRO A 170 -15.48 10.38 3.31
N ALA A 171 -15.55 11.48 4.08
CA ALA A 171 -15.01 11.54 5.44
C ALA A 171 -15.85 10.73 6.44
N VAL A 172 -15.64 9.41 6.44
CA VAL A 172 -16.32 8.43 7.30
C VAL A 172 -15.31 7.37 7.77
N ALA A 173 -15.58 6.74 8.91
CA ALA A 173 -14.75 5.65 9.41
C ALA A 173 -15.07 4.32 8.72
N ALA A 174 -14.11 3.40 8.70
CA ALA A 174 -14.26 2.00 8.28
C ALA A 174 -13.68 1.06 9.33
N THR A 175 -14.23 -0.15 9.46
CA THR A 175 -13.81 -1.12 10.47
C THR A 175 -12.96 -2.21 9.83
N ALA A 176 -11.92 -2.66 10.54
CA ALA A 176 -11.13 -3.81 10.13
C ALA A 176 -12.02 -5.03 9.84
N GLY A 177 -11.82 -5.65 8.68
CA GLY A 177 -12.62 -6.78 8.21
C GLY A 177 -13.78 -6.41 7.29
N ASP A 178 -14.09 -5.12 7.11
CA ASP A 178 -15.11 -4.68 6.16
C ASP A 178 -14.64 -4.89 4.70
N TYR A 179 -15.61 -5.13 3.82
CA TYR A 179 -15.42 -5.11 2.37
C TYR A 179 -16.21 -3.95 1.81
N LEU A 180 -15.52 -3.11 1.04
CA LEU A 180 -16.06 -1.90 0.44
C LEU A 180 -16.17 -2.08 -1.07
N TYR A 181 -17.33 -1.76 -1.62
CA TYR A 181 -17.57 -1.89 -3.06
C TYR A 181 -17.75 -0.52 -3.73
N ILE A 182 -16.98 -0.28 -4.80
CA ILE A 182 -17.17 0.87 -5.69
C ILE A 182 -17.74 0.38 -7.01
N THR A 183 -18.78 1.06 -7.51
CA THR A 183 -19.43 0.75 -8.78
C THR A 183 -20.00 1.99 -9.44
N GLN A 184 -20.09 1.99 -10.76
CA GLN A 184 -20.76 3.07 -11.51
C GLN A 184 -22.28 2.96 -11.45
N ASP A 185 -22.84 1.75 -11.51
CA ASP A 185 -24.29 1.52 -11.55
C ASP A 185 -24.73 0.71 -10.32
N SER A 186 -25.20 1.42 -9.30
CA SER A 186 -25.68 0.80 -8.06
C SER A 186 -26.88 -0.13 -8.26
N ALA A 187 -27.78 0.19 -9.20
CA ALA A 187 -28.97 -0.61 -9.43
C ALA A 187 -28.58 -1.93 -10.09
N GLY A 188 -27.76 -1.85 -11.14
CA GLY A 188 -27.25 -3.03 -11.81
C GLY A 188 -26.33 -3.89 -10.94
N PHE A 189 -25.49 -3.27 -10.11
CA PHE A 189 -24.70 -3.98 -9.10
C PHE A 189 -25.60 -4.77 -8.14
N ALA A 190 -26.64 -4.12 -7.60
CA ALA A 190 -27.56 -4.74 -6.66
C ALA A 190 -28.36 -5.88 -7.30
N ASP A 191 -28.80 -5.70 -8.54
CA ASP A 191 -29.49 -6.74 -9.31
C ASP A 191 -28.58 -7.96 -9.58
N TYR A 192 -27.29 -7.73 -9.86
CA TYR A 192 -26.35 -8.80 -10.19
C TYR A 192 -25.87 -9.58 -8.96
N PHE A 193 -25.53 -8.87 -7.88
CA PHE A 193 -24.95 -9.48 -6.67
C PHE A 193 -25.96 -9.78 -5.55
N GLY A 194 -27.13 -9.13 -5.57
CA GLY A 194 -28.16 -9.26 -4.53
C GLY A 194 -27.90 -8.44 -3.26
N PHE A 195 -26.93 -7.52 -3.28
CA PHE A 195 -26.64 -6.56 -2.22
C PHE A 195 -26.18 -5.21 -2.79
N ASN A 196 -26.27 -4.14 -2.02
CA ASN A 196 -25.88 -2.80 -2.50
C ASN A 196 -24.37 -2.57 -2.35
N ALA A 197 -23.77 -1.90 -3.33
CA ALA A 197 -22.43 -1.34 -3.16
C ALA A 197 -22.42 -0.18 -2.15
N ASP A 198 -21.31 0.01 -1.46
CA ASP A 198 -21.15 1.05 -0.43
C ASP A 198 -20.95 2.45 -1.05
N TYR A 199 -20.17 2.51 -2.13
CA TYR A 199 -19.67 3.75 -2.70
C TYR A 199 -19.97 3.84 -4.21
N PRO A 200 -21.13 4.37 -4.58
CA PRO A 200 -21.43 4.60 -5.99
C PRO A 200 -20.64 5.77 -6.57
N ASP A 201 -20.00 5.56 -7.72
CA ASP A 201 -19.41 6.59 -8.57
C ASP A 201 -20.23 6.73 -9.87
N PRO A 202 -21.36 7.46 -9.88
CA PRO A 202 -22.22 7.55 -11.07
C PRO A 202 -21.57 8.32 -12.22
N ALA A 203 -20.51 9.09 -11.98
CA ALA A 203 -19.69 9.64 -13.07
C ALA A 203 -18.91 8.53 -13.77
N GLY A 204 -18.52 7.52 -12.99
CA GLY A 204 -17.94 6.26 -13.44
C GLY A 204 -16.49 6.39 -13.87
N ASN A 205 -15.77 7.41 -13.39
CA ASN A 205 -14.41 7.66 -13.81
C ASN A 205 -13.48 6.59 -13.21
N SER A 206 -13.58 6.34 -11.89
CA SER A 206 -12.62 5.48 -11.17
C SER A 206 -12.71 4.00 -11.54
N VAL A 207 -13.81 3.59 -12.17
CA VAL A 207 -14.07 2.22 -12.60
C VAL A 207 -14.52 2.20 -14.07
N ASN A 208 -14.03 3.14 -14.89
CA ASN A 208 -14.27 3.15 -16.33
C ASN A 208 -13.40 2.09 -17.05
N ILE A 209 -13.52 0.83 -16.66
CA ILE A 209 -12.66 -0.26 -17.11
C ILE A 209 -13.35 -1.18 -18.12
N ASN A 210 -12.61 -1.82 -19.01
CA ASN A 210 -13.14 -2.78 -19.99
C ASN A 210 -12.39 -4.12 -20.02
N GLY A 211 -11.88 -4.54 -18.86
CA GLY A 211 -11.28 -5.86 -18.68
C GLY A 211 -9.80 -5.97 -19.00
N ASP A 212 -9.14 -4.86 -19.29
CA ASP A 212 -7.73 -4.78 -19.66
C ASP A 212 -7.06 -3.51 -19.11
N ASP A 213 -7.71 -2.83 -18.16
CA ASP A 213 -7.24 -1.60 -17.55
C ASP A 213 -6.71 -1.85 -16.14
N ALA A 214 -5.73 -1.03 -15.75
CA ALA A 214 -5.17 -1.04 -14.40
C ALA A 214 -6.01 -0.18 -13.44
N ILE A 215 -6.00 -0.55 -12.17
CA ILE A 215 -6.65 0.18 -11.06
C ILE A 215 -5.59 0.54 -10.03
N GLU A 216 -5.63 1.78 -9.56
CA GLU A 216 -4.75 2.33 -8.53
C GLU A 216 -5.56 2.71 -7.29
N LEU A 217 -5.10 2.29 -6.12
CA LEU A 217 -5.58 2.75 -4.82
C LEU A 217 -4.61 3.79 -4.29
N PHE A 218 -5.13 4.95 -3.88
CA PHE A 218 -4.37 6.08 -3.38
C PHE A 218 -4.57 6.25 -1.88
N MET A 219 -3.54 6.72 -1.18
CA MET A 219 -3.59 7.25 0.18
C MET A 219 -2.80 8.56 0.22
N ASN A 220 -3.45 9.66 0.62
CA ASN A 220 -2.89 11.02 0.60
C ASN A 220 -2.24 11.38 -0.75
N GLY A 221 -2.88 10.97 -1.85
CA GLY A 221 -2.41 11.21 -3.22
C GLY A 221 -1.22 10.35 -3.67
N SER A 222 -0.77 9.37 -2.89
CA SER A 222 0.26 8.39 -3.29
C SER A 222 -0.37 7.02 -3.55
N VAL A 223 0.06 6.31 -4.59
CA VAL A 223 -0.42 4.95 -4.89
C VAL A 223 0.09 3.97 -3.83
N VAL A 224 -0.85 3.30 -3.16
CA VAL A 224 -0.59 2.33 -2.09
C VAL A 224 -0.93 0.90 -2.48
N ASP A 225 -1.77 0.68 -3.50
CA ASP A 225 -2.02 -0.63 -4.08
C ASP A 225 -2.39 -0.51 -5.55
N ILE A 226 -2.21 -1.59 -6.31
CA ILE A 226 -2.40 -1.58 -7.75
C ILE A 226 -2.82 -2.95 -8.29
N PHE A 227 -3.71 -2.93 -9.28
CA PHE A 227 -3.99 -4.04 -10.18
C PHE A 227 -3.64 -3.63 -11.62
N GLY A 228 -2.98 -4.49 -12.39
CA GLY A 228 -2.55 -4.20 -13.76
C GLY A 228 -1.32 -3.29 -13.85
N ASP A 229 -0.64 -3.28 -15.01
CA ASP A 229 0.47 -2.35 -15.28
C ASP A 229 -0.10 -1.10 -15.97
N ILE A 230 -0.02 0.05 -15.30
CA ILE A 230 -0.57 1.33 -15.78
C ILE A 230 -0.04 1.76 -17.15
N ASN A 231 1.13 1.28 -17.58
CA ASN A 231 1.74 1.65 -18.86
C ASN A 231 1.51 0.61 -19.97
N VAL A 232 0.67 -0.40 -19.70
CA VAL A 232 0.41 -1.51 -20.61
C VAL A 232 -1.09 -1.65 -20.80
N ASP A 233 -1.51 -1.67 -22.06
CA ASP A 233 -2.83 -2.14 -22.45
C ASP A 233 -2.90 -3.66 -22.17
N GLY A 234 -3.82 -4.07 -21.31
CA GLY A 234 -3.96 -5.44 -20.83
C GLY A 234 -4.46 -6.42 -21.88
N THR A 235 -4.94 -5.96 -23.05
CA THR A 235 -5.48 -6.83 -24.11
C THR A 235 -4.45 -7.89 -24.51
N GLY A 236 -4.84 -9.17 -24.45
CA GLY A 236 -3.99 -10.32 -24.77
C GLY A 236 -2.86 -10.60 -23.77
N THR A 237 -2.80 -9.88 -22.65
CA THR A 237 -1.86 -10.14 -21.56
C THR A 237 -2.41 -11.19 -20.59
N ALA A 238 -1.57 -11.70 -19.71
CA ALA A 238 -1.99 -12.69 -18.73
C ALA A 238 -2.78 -12.11 -17.53
N TRP A 239 -3.07 -10.80 -17.54
CA TRP A 239 -3.94 -10.16 -16.55
C TRP A 239 -5.24 -9.61 -17.17
N GLU A 240 -5.51 -9.94 -18.45
CA GLU A 240 -6.79 -9.66 -19.12
C GLU A 240 -7.94 -10.43 -18.46
N TYR A 241 -9.05 -9.73 -18.23
CA TYR A 241 -10.26 -10.20 -17.56
C TYR A 241 -11.54 -9.65 -18.21
N MET A 242 -11.51 -9.31 -19.50
CA MET A 242 -12.69 -8.87 -20.28
C MET A 242 -13.89 -9.79 -20.04
N ASP A 243 -15.04 -9.19 -19.71
CA ASP A 243 -16.27 -9.91 -19.36
C ASP A 243 -16.02 -10.98 -18.25
N GLY A 244 -15.19 -10.60 -17.28
CA GLY A 244 -14.57 -11.44 -16.26
C GLY A 244 -14.21 -10.69 -14.98
N TRP A 245 -13.26 -11.25 -14.23
CA TRP A 245 -12.77 -10.69 -12.97
C TRP A 245 -11.33 -11.09 -12.67
N ALA A 246 -10.66 -10.24 -11.90
CA ALA A 246 -9.45 -10.56 -11.18
C ALA A 246 -9.70 -10.47 -9.66
N TYR A 247 -9.10 -11.37 -8.89
CA TYR A 247 -9.27 -11.43 -7.44
C TYR A 247 -7.95 -11.67 -6.72
N ARG A 248 -7.70 -10.94 -5.64
CA ARG A 248 -6.43 -10.99 -4.92
C ARG A 248 -6.25 -12.30 -4.17
N VAL A 249 -5.03 -12.84 -4.21
CA VAL A 249 -4.62 -14.02 -3.45
C VAL A 249 -4.51 -13.67 -1.97
N ASN A 250 -5.08 -14.48 -1.09
CA ASN A 250 -5.02 -14.28 0.37
C ASN A 250 -3.59 -14.13 0.88
N GLY A 251 -3.40 -13.18 1.79
CA GLY A 251 -2.11 -12.87 2.40
C GLY A 251 -1.13 -12.10 1.50
N THR A 252 -1.58 -11.67 0.32
CA THR A 252 -0.79 -10.79 -0.58
C THR A 252 -1.33 -9.37 -0.57
N GLY A 253 -0.52 -8.43 -1.04
CA GLY A 253 -0.84 -7.00 -1.06
C GLY A 253 -0.86 -6.36 0.35
N PRO A 254 -1.09 -5.03 0.39
CA PRO A 254 -1.11 -4.12 -0.74
C PRO A 254 0.29 -3.99 -1.40
N ASP A 255 0.33 -3.82 -2.73
CA ASP A 255 1.55 -3.94 -3.56
C ASP A 255 2.26 -2.60 -3.83
N GLY A 256 1.80 -1.50 -3.22
CA GLY A 256 2.29 -0.17 -3.54
C GLY A 256 2.00 0.18 -5.01
N SER A 257 2.95 0.83 -5.67
CA SER A 257 2.80 1.28 -7.06
C SER A 257 3.34 0.28 -8.11
N THR A 258 3.65 -0.97 -7.72
CA THR A 258 4.23 -1.96 -8.63
C THR A 258 3.32 -3.18 -8.72
N PHE A 259 2.78 -3.42 -9.92
CA PHE A 259 1.92 -4.58 -10.15
C PHE A 259 2.66 -5.90 -9.99
N VAL A 260 2.18 -6.74 -9.07
CA VAL A 260 2.71 -8.08 -8.83
C VAL A 260 1.70 -9.10 -9.34
N GLN A 261 1.89 -9.55 -10.57
CA GLN A 261 0.94 -10.43 -11.26
C GLN A 261 0.56 -11.70 -10.47
N ASN A 262 1.51 -12.27 -9.71
CA ASN A 262 1.31 -13.50 -8.92
C ASN A 262 0.42 -13.30 -7.67
N ASN A 263 0.09 -12.05 -7.33
CA ASN A 263 -0.78 -11.72 -6.20
C ASN A 263 -2.26 -11.75 -6.59
N TRP A 264 -2.58 -12.14 -7.83
CA TRP A 264 -3.92 -12.11 -8.39
C TRP A 264 -4.27 -13.43 -9.07
N LEU A 265 -5.54 -13.82 -8.91
CA LEU A 265 -6.23 -14.87 -9.65
C LEU A 265 -7.05 -14.19 -10.74
N TYR A 266 -7.17 -14.84 -11.89
CA TYR A 266 -7.88 -14.31 -13.04
C TYR A 266 -8.92 -15.33 -13.48
N SER A 267 -10.12 -14.86 -13.80
CA SER A 267 -11.14 -15.71 -14.39
C SER A 267 -10.80 -16.12 -15.82
N GLY A 268 -10.00 -15.31 -16.51
CA GLY A 268 -9.94 -15.29 -17.97
C GLY A 268 -11.12 -14.52 -18.58
N ILE A 269 -11.16 -14.49 -19.90
CA ILE A 269 -12.15 -13.73 -20.67
C ILE A 269 -13.50 -14.43 -20.79
N ASP A 270 -14.57 -13.66 -20.95
CA ASP A 270 -15.93 -14.08 -21.30
C ASP A 270 -16.56 -15.05 -20.26
N VAL A 271 -16.05 -15.13 -19.03
CA VAL A 271 -16.60 -16.07 -18.04
C VAL A 271 -17.97 -15.64 -17.50
N LEU A 272 -18.26 -14.33 -17.56
CA LEU A 272 -19.52 -13.73 -17.14
C LEU A 272 -20.52 -13.64 -18.30
N ASP A 273 -20.15 -14.05 -19.52
CA ASP A 273 -21.04 -13.99 -20.67
C ASP A 273 -22.36 -14.73 -20.43
N ASN A 274 -23.45 -14.09 -20.83
CA ASN A 274 -24.83 -14.57 -20.66
C ASN A 274 -25.26 -14.75 -19.20
N SER A 275 -24.45 -14.29 -18.24
CA SER A 275 -24.75 -14.37 -16.81
C SER A 275 -25.51 -13.13 -16.39
N THR A 276 -26.72 -13.32 -15.88
CA THR A 276 -27.55 -12.21 -15.39
C THR A 276 -27.41 -11.95 -13.90
N THR A 277 -26.78 -12.87 -13.16
CA THR A 277 -26.46 -12.72 -11.73
C THR A 277 -25.13 -13.40 -11.43
N ASN A 278 -24.45 -12.98 -10.36
CA ASN A 278 -23.16 -13.60 -10.00
C ASN A 278 -23.29 -15.12 -9.78
N GLY A 279 -24.43 -15.55 -9.19
CA GLY A 279 -24.67 -16.95 -8.88
C GLY A 279 -24.96 -17.85 -10.09
N ASN A 280 -25.25 -17.30 -11.27
CA ASN A 280 -25.47 -18.10 -12.49
C ASN A 280 -24.26 -18.11 -13.44
N ALA A 281 -23.21 -17.35 -13.12
CA ALA A 281 -21.98 -17.33 -13.89
C ALA A 281 -21.27 -18.68 -13.84
N SER A 282 -20.59 -19.02 -14.95
CA SER A 282 -19.79 -20.24 -15.06
C SER A 282 -18.66 -20.29 -14.03
N LEU A 283 -18.11 -19.11 -13.74
CA LEU A 283 -17.13 -18.87 -12.70
C LEU A 283 -17.50 -17.58 -11.95
N PRO A 284 -18.28 -17.67 -10.86
CA PRO A 284 -18.72 -16.51 -10.09
C PRO A 284 -17.55 -15.67 -9.55
N ILE A 285 -17.75 -14.36 -9.50
CA ILE A 285 -16.85 -13.41 -8.83
C ILE A 285 -16.82 -13.79 -7.34
N PRO A 286 -15.64 -14.01 -6.72
CA PRO A 286 -15.54 -14.16 -5.29
C PRO A 286 -15.93 -12.86 -4.58
N ILE A 287 -16.70 -12.96 -3.51
CA ILE A 287 -17.23 -11.79 -2.77
C ILE A 287 -16.90 -11.96 -1.30
N GLY A 288 -16.15 -11.02 -0.75
CA GLY A 288 -15.88 -10.95 0.68
C GLY A 288 -15.06 -12.13 1.22
N THR A 289 -14.20 -12.73 0.38
CA THR A 289 -13.45 -13.97 0.73
C THR A 289 -11.97 -13.76 0.95
N TYR A 290 -11.46 -12.53 0.77
CA TYR A 290 -10.05 -12.23 1.00
C TYR A 290 -9.69 -12.46 2.49
N SER A 291 -8.43 -12.74 2.75
CA SER A 291 -7.91 -12.79 4.11
C SER A 291 -6.47 -12.31 4.09
N THR A 292 -6.10 -11.56 5.12
CA THR A 292 -4.70 -11.15 5.36
C THR A 292 -3.81 -12.33 5.76
N THR A 293 -4.40 -13.48 6.08
CA THR A 293 -3.66 -14.71 6.36
C THR A 293 -3.55 -15.54 5.07
N PRO A 294 -2.35 -15.98 4.67
CA PRO A 294 -2.19 -16.91 3.56
C PRO A 294 -3.05 -18.16 3.75
N GLY A 295 -3.71 -18.61 2.69
CA GLY A 295 -4.40 -19.91 2.70
C GLY A 295 -3.39 -21.04 2.95
N GLN A 296 -3.69 -21.96 3.86
CA GLN A 296 -2.95 -23.22 4.01
C GLN A 296 -3.23 -24.19 2.86
#